data_AF-A0AA43D6E9-F1
#
_entry.id   AF-A0AA43D6E9-F1
#
_cell.length_a   1.000
_cell.length_b   1.000
_cell.length_c   1.000
_cell.angle_alpha   90.00
_cell.angle_beta   90.00
_cell.angle_gamma   90.00
#
_symmetry.space_group_name_H-M   'P 1'
#
loop_
_entity.id
_entity.type
_entity.pdbx_description
1 polymer ?
#
loop_
_entity_poly.entity_id
_entity_poly.type
_entity_poly.pdbx_seq_one_letter_code
_entity_poly.pdbx_strand_id
1 'polypeptide(L)'
;MDIAKLNYSPFFTDKLSRRIVSLDDLVIRLDEICSVIFSFSFLFISMLLAFGLYLLFFGSTALVLLSIAAFTAGWLSTAFAILATSSLIAILITGLVYLIDYFTLGFLKKFKVLSKIYYPIYRFYSIITISAISNSIYYYLISKFSKRKIRIIYLIVSIIFLFNWIINYDQFQYFTERDDHVSFHNHYYESLRPKDDYIRKVSIQSHVVDGPYLELFLRYDPADNTKIRSNCPDYVPFKNDGINARFKFKARDGNLQISAQDFEGEDKEMLLSCLSSIYEVTVNDSLCQHIQYFFYEHPARKQPGLIAQLSAKNFKEGENMLSIKKVFTSKEDSTTVREDYAYIPFWFVKQK
;
A
#
# COMPACT_ATOMS: atom_id res chain seq x y z
N MET A 1 -26.13 -53.43 -4.15
CA MET A 1 -25.12 -54.48 -3.94
C MET A 1 -25.76 -55.61 -3.16
N ASP A 2 -25.78 -56.82 -3.72
CA ASP A 2 -26.54 -57.95 -3.18
C ASP A 2 -25.66 -58.74 -2.20
N ILE A 3 -25.67 -58.36 -0.92
CA ILE A 3 -24.77 -58.89 0.14
C ILE A 3 -24.95 -60.41 0.29
N ALA A 4 -26.12 -60.94 -0.06
CA ALA A 4 -26.42 -62.37 -0.05
C ALA A 4 -25.54 -63.18 -1.03
N LYS A 5 -25.04 -62.56 -2.11
CA LYS A 5 -24.16 -63.24 -3.09
C LYS A 5 -22.72 -63.41 -2.61
N LEU A 6 -22.35 -62.81 -1.47
CA LEU A 6 -20.97 -62.84 -0.94
C LEU A 6 -20.69 -64.07 -0.06
N ASN A 7 -21.69 -64.93 0.18
CA ASN A 7 -21.55 -66.18 0.97
C ASN A 7 -20.90 -65.97 2.35
N TYR A 8 -21.13 -64.83 2.98
CA TYR A 8 -20.61 -64.52 4.31
C TYR A 8 -21.41 -65.21 5.42
N SER A 9 -20.76 -65.41 6.57
CA SER A 9 -21.43 -65.97 7.75
C SER A 9 -22.62 -65.10 8.17
N PRO A 10 -23.69 -65.68 8.75
CA PRO A 10 -24.90 -64.93 9.11
C PRO A 10 -24.61 -63.71 10.00
N PHE A 11 -23.62 -63.84 10.89
CA PHE A 11 -23.15 -62.76 11.76
C PHE A 11 -22.57 -61.58 10.97
N PHE A 12 -21.75 -61.85 9.95
CA PHE A 12 -21.16 -60.80 9.11
C PHE A 12 -22.18 -60.19 8.14
N THR A 13 -23.08 -61.01 7.58
CA THR A 13 -24.13 -60.54 6.66
C THR A 13 -25.09 -59.55 7.33
N ASP A 14 -25.50 -59.81 8.58
CA ASP A 14 -26.34 -58.87 9.37
C ASP A 14 -25.58 -57.58 9.73
N LYS A 15 -24.29 -57.68 10.09
CA LYS A 15 -23.47 -56.50 10.38
C LYS A 15 -23.20 -55.64 9.13
N LEU A 16 -22.95 -56.27 7.97
CA LEU A 16 -22.69 -55.58 6.72
C LEU A 16 -23.96 -54.91 6.19
N SER A 17 -25.10 -55.59 6.20
CA SER A 17 -26.37 -55.03 5.70
C SER A 17 -26.83 -53.79 6.47
N ARG A 18 -26.50 -53.70 7.76
CA ARG A 18 -26.81 -52.53 8.59
C ARG A 18 -25.84 -51.35 8.44
N ARG A 19 -24.58 -51.60 8.02
CA ARG A 19 -23.53 -50.56 7.92
C ARG A 19 -23.28 -50.09 6.50
N ILE A 20 -23.43 -50.95 5.51
CA ILE A 20 -23.09 -50.66 4.13
C ILE A 20 -24.32 -50.07 3.47
N VAL A 21 -24.22 -48.78 3.17
CA VAL A 21 -25.18 -48.04 2.33
C VAL A 21 -25.25 -48.74 0.96
N SER A 22 -26.46 -48.86 0.41
CA SER A 22 -26.62 -49.48 -0.90
C SER A 22 -25.81 -48.71 -1.96
N LEU A 23 -25.33 -49.40 -2.99
CA LEU A 23 -24.58 -48.75 -4.06
C LEU A 23 -25.42 -47.62 -4.70
N ASP A 24 -26.72 -47.83 -4.86
CA ASP A 24 -27.64 -46.85 -5.42
C ASP A 24 -27.77 -45.61 -4.52
N ASP A 25 -27.91 -45.81 -3.20
CA ASP A 25 -27.90 -44.70 -2.24
C ASP A 25 -26.56 -43.95 -2.23
N LEU A 26 -25.45 -44.67 -2.39
CA LEU A 26 -24.11 -44.08 -2.43
C LEU A 26 -23.93 -43.26 -3.70
N VAL A 27 -24.40 -43.74 -4.85
CA VAL A 27 -24.42 -43.00 -6.12
C VAL A 27 -25.24 -41.72 -5.98
N ILE A 28 -26.44 -41.79 -5.39
CA ILE A 28 -27.29 -40.61 -5.16
C ILE A 28 -26.57 -39.60 -4.24
N ARG A 29 -25.99 -40.06 -3.13
CA ARG A 29 -25.26 -39.18 -2.20
C ARG A 29 -24.02 -38.55 -2.84
N LEU A 30 -23.26 -39.32 -3.62
CA LEU A 30 -22.10 -38.80 -4.34
C LEU A 30 -22.51 -37.76 -5.37
N ASP A 31 -23.54 -38.00 -6.15
CA ASP A 31 -24.06 -37.04 -7.14
C ASP A 31 -24.50 -35.73 -6.46
N GLU A 32 -25.20 -35.82 -5.33
CA GLU A 32 -25.57 -34.67 -4.53
C GLU A 32 -24.35 -33.90 -4.02
N ILE A 33 -23.36 -34.59 -3.44
CA ILE A 33 -22.14 -33.95 -2.93
C ILE A 33 -21.34 -33.31 -4.06
N CYS A 34 -21.15 -34.00 -5.18
CA CYS A 34 -20.45 -33.51 -6.37
C CYS A 34 -21.13 -32.25 -6.92
N SER A 35 -22.47 -32.27 -7.05
CA SER A 35 -23.25 -31.11 -7.51
C SER A 35 -23.11 -29.91 -6.58
N VAL A 36 -22.98 -30.13 -5.27
CA VAL A 36 -22.77 -29.07 -4.27
C VAL A 36 -21.38 -28.50 -4.35
N ILE A 37 -20.36 -29.36 -4.42
CA ILE A 37 -18.96 -28.93 -4.56
C ILE A 37 -18.78 -28.15 -5.85
N PHE A 38 -19.36 -28.63 -6.95
CA PHE A 38 -19.36 -27.94 -8.24
C PHE A 38 -20.03 -26.56 -8.12
N SER A 39 -21.23 -26.48 -7.54
CA SER A 39 -21.95 -25.22 -7.37
C SER A 39 -21.17 -24.23 -6.50
N PHE A 40 -20.56 -24.70 -5.41
CA PHE A 40 -19.76 -23.87 -4.51
C PHE A 40 -18.49 -23.36 -5.21
N SER A 41 -17.78 -24.23 -5.92
CA SER A 41 -16.57 -23.88 -6.68
C SER A 41 -16.89 -22.88 -7.79
N PHE A 42 -17.98 -23.11 -8.51
CA PHE A 42 -18.47 -22.19 -9.54
C PHE A 42 -18.81 -20.81 -8.96
N LEU A 43 -19.51 -20.76 -7.82
CA LEU A 43 -19.82 -19.51 -7.13
C LEU A 43 -18.56 -18.79 -6.66
N PHE A 44 -17.59 -19.51 -6.14
CA PHE A 44 -16.32 -18.95 -5.70
C PHE A 44 -15.54 -18.32 -6.88
N ILE A 45 -15.40 -19.05 -7.99
CA ILE A 45 -14.74 -18.52 -9.21
C ILE A 45 -15.52 -17.32 -9.75
N SER A 46 -16.84 -17.41 -9.81
CA SER A 46 -17.70 -16.30 -10.26
C SER A 46 -17.59 -15.07 -9.35
N MET A 47 -17.40 -15.28 -8.05
CA MET A 47 -17.18 -14.20 -7.08
C MET A 47 -15.84 -13.50 -7.33
N LEU A 48 -14.76 -14.26 -7.58
CA LEU A 48 -13.47 -13.68 -7.95
C LEU A 48 -13.56 -12.89 -9.26
N LEU A 49 -14.25 -13.43 -10.26
CA LEU A 49 -14.49 -12.74 -11.53
C LEU A 49 -15.31 -11.45 -11.32
N ALA A 50 -16.40 -11.53 -10.56
CA ALA A 50 -17.23 -10.37 -10.22
C ALA A 50 -16.43 -9.28 -9.51
N PHE A 51 -15.58 -9.67 -8.56
CA PHE A 51 -14.69 -8.75 -7.86
C PHE A 51 -13.67 -8.11 -8.79
N GLY A 52 -13.04 -8.89 -9.69
CA GLY A 52 -12.14 -8.38 -10.71
C GLY A 52 -12.81 -7.39 -11.67
N LEU A 53 -14.03 -7.70 -12.13
CA LEU A 53 -14.82 -6.81 -13.00
C LEU A 53 -15.22 -5.52 -12.28
N TYR A 54 -15.57 -5.60 -10.99
CA TYR A 54 -15.85 -4.42 -10.17
C TYR A 54 -14.61 -3.53 -10.04
N LEU A 55 -13.43 -4.10 -9.76
CA LEU A 55 -12.17 -3.33 -9.67
C LEU A 55 -11.80 -2.69 -11.01
N LEU A 56 -11.99 -3.40 -12.12
CA LEU A 56 -11.77 -2.86 -13.46
C LEU A 56 -12.74 -1.70 -13.73
N PHE A 57 -14.02 -1.85 -13.44
CA PHE A 57 -15.01 -0.78 -13.57
C PHE A 57 -14.66 0.43 -12.71
N PHE A 58 -14.31 0.23 -11.44
CA PHE A 58 -13.93 1.29 -10.52
C PHE A 58 -12.66 2.02 -11.01
N GLY A 59 -11.61 1.28 -11.37
CA GLY A 59 -10.35 1.84 -11.86
C GLY A 59 -10.50 2.59 -13.18
N SER A 60 -11.22 2.02 -14.15
CA SER A 60 -11.51 2.68 -15.43
C SER A 60 -12.34 3.95 -15.26
N THR A 61 -13.35 3.92 -14.37
CA THR A 61 -14.14 5.12 -14.05
C THR A 61 -13.28 6.20 -13.39
N ALA A 62 -12.40 5.82 -12.45
CA ALA A 62 -11.47 6.75 -11.82
C ALA A 62 -10.52 7.40 -12.84
N LEU A 63 -9.95 6.62 -13.76
CA LEU A 63 -9.08 7.14 -14.82
C LEU A 63 -9.82 8.09 -15.77
N VAL A 64 -11.05 7.76 -16.18
CA VAL A 64 -11.87 8.62 -17.05
C VAL A 64 -12.21 9.93 -16.35
N LEU A 65 -12.64 9.87 -15.08
CA LEU A 65 -12.96 11.07 -14.30
C LEU A 65 -11.73 11.95 -14.07
N LEU A 66 -10.57 11.36 -13.77
CA LEU A 66 -9.32 12.10 -13.62
C LEU A 66 -8.92 12.77 -14.95
N SER A 67 -9.08 12.07 -16.07
CA SER A 67 -8.78 12.60 -17.40
C SER A 67 -9.68 13.80 -17.72
N ILE A 68 -11.00 13.68 -17.52
CA ILE A 68 -11.93 14.79 -17.75
C ILE A 68 -11.61 15.97 -16.84
N ALA A 69 -11.32 15.73 -15.56
CA ALA A 69 -10.95 16.79 -14.61
C ALA A 69 -9.73 17.58 -15.09
N ALA A 70 -8.73 16.92 -15.69
CA ALA A 70 -7.54 17.56 -16.24
C ALA A 70 -7.82 18.46 -17.47
N PHE A 71 -8.89 18.20 -18.23
CA PHE A 71 -9.29 19.01 -19.38
C PHE A 71 -10.27 20.15 -19.04
N THR A 72 -10.83 20.17 -17.83
CA THR A 72 -11.75 21.23 -17.37
C THR A 72 -11.00 22.36 -16.66
N ALA A 73 -11.28 23.62 -17.01
CA ALA A 73 -10.61 24.80 -16.44
C ALA A 73 -11.57 25.68 -15.62
N GLY A 74 -11.01 26.43 -14.66
CA GLY A 74 -11.76 27.40 -13.85
C GLY A 74 -12.59 26.77 -12.73
N TRP A 75 -13.64 27.45 -12.27
CA TRP A 75 -14.52 26.97 -11.18
C TRP A 75 -15.19 25.62 -11.50
N LEU A 76 -15.36 25.33 -12.79
CA LEU A 76 -15.85 24.04 -13.29
C LEU A 76 -14.92 22.89 -12.90
N SER A 77 -13.59 23.12 -12.80
CA SER A 77 -12.62 22.08 -12.41
C SER A 77 -12.78 21.65 -10.96
N THR A 78 -12.96 22.59 -10.02
CA THR A 78 -13.18 22.28 -8.61
C THR A 78 -14.53 21.61 -8.40
N ALA A 79 -15.59 22.12 -9.04
CA ALA A 79 -16.91 21.50 -8.99
C ALA A 79 -16.88 20.07 -9.56
N PHE A 80 -16.20 19.87 -10.69
CA PHE A 80 -16.03 18.55 -11.31
C PHE A 80 -15.18 17.62 -10.44
N ALA A 81 -14.11 18.11 -9.82
CA ALA A 81 -13.28 17.32 -8.91
C ALA A 81 -14.06 16.85 -7.67
N ILE A 82 -14.91 17.71 -7.09
CA ILE A 82 -15.79 17.34 -5.97
C ILE A 82 -16.84 16.32 -6.44
N LEU A 83 -17.44 16.50 -7.62
CA LEU A 83 -18.38 15.54 -8.19
C LEU A 83 -17.71 14.19 -8.52
N ALA A 84 -16.52 14.21 -9.10
CA ALA A 84 -15.72 13.02 -9.39
C ALA A 84 -15.39 12.27 -8.09
N THR A 85 -14.88 12.98 -7.08
CA THR A 85 -14.53 12.37 -5.79
C THR A 85 -15.76 11.80 -5.08
N SER A 86 -16.87 12.54 -5.05
CA SER A 86 -18.11 12.08 -4.43
C SER A 86 -18.74 10.89 -5.19
N SER A 87 -18.65 10.86 -6.52
CA SER A 87 -19.10 9.71 -7.32
C SER A 87 -18.25 8.46 -7.08
N LEU A 88 -16.91 8.58 -6.97
CA LEU A 88 -16.04 7.45 -6.62
C LEU A 88 -16.34 6.91 -5.22
N ILE A 89 -16.55 7.79 -4.24
CA ILE A 89 -16.96 7.39 -2.90
C ILE A 89 -18.32 6.69 -2.94
N ALA A 90 -19.27 7.21 -3.72
CA ALA A 90 -20.59 6.58 -3.88
C ALA A 90 -20.50 5.18 -4.52
N ILE A 91 -19.66 4.98 -5.54
CA ILE A 91 -19.40 3.66 -6.13
C ILE A 91 -18.76 2.71 -5.11
N LEU A 92 -17.83 3.20 -4.29
CA LEU A 92 -17.20 2.40 -3.25
C LEU A 92 -18.22 1.95 -2.19
N ILE A 93 -19.01 2.89 -1.65
CA ILE A 93 -20.03 2.60 -0.64
C ILE A 93 -21.10 1.66 -1.20
N THR A 94 -21.65 1.96 -2.38
CA THR A 94 -22.73 1.15 -2.96
C THR A 94 -22.24 -0.22 -3.42
N GLY A 95 -20.99 -0.34 -3.88
CA GLY A 95 -20.34 -1.62 -4.17
C GLY A 95 -20.16 -2.46 -2.91
N LEU A 96 -19.78 -1.84 -1.79
CA LEU A 96 -19.68 -2.50 -0.50
C LEU A 96 -21.05 -2.96 0.01
N VAL A 97 -22.10 -2.16 -0.17
CA VAL A 97 -23.49 -2.56 0.15
C VAL A 97 -23.92 -3.78 -0.68
N TYR A 98 -23.60 -3.82 -1.96
CA TYR A 98 -23.87 -4.98 -2.84
C TYR A 98 -23.12 -6.24 -2.36
N LEU A 99 -21.84 -6.09 -1.99
CA LEU A 99 -21.03 -7.18 -1.46
C LEU A 99 -21.59 -7.72 -0.13
N ILE A 100 -22.00 -6.84 0.79
CA ILE A 100 -22.64 -7.24 2.04
C ILE A 100 -23.95 -8.01 1.76
N ASP A 101 -24.81 -7.53 0.87
CA ASP A 101 -26.06 -8.25 0.53
C ASP A 101 -25.79 -9.64 -0.07
N TYR A 102 -24.73 -9.78 -0.87
CA TYR A 102 -24.30 -11.06 -1.42
C TYR A 102 -23.87 -12.04 -0.31
N PHE A 103 -22.98 -11.63 0.60
CA PHE A 103 -22.54 -12.50 1.70
C PHE A 103 -23.63 -12.77 2.75
N THR A 104 -24.55 -11.84 2.96
CA THR A 104 -25.66 -11.98 3.93
C THR A 104 -26.85 -12.78 3.38
N LEU A 105 -26.72 -13.39 2.19
CA LEU A 105 -27.75 -14.20 1.57
C LEU A 105 -29.02 -13.41 1.23
N GLY A 106 -28.85 -12.18 0.73
CA GLY A 106 -29.93 -11.28 0.32
C GLY A 106 -30.66 -10.65 1.50
N PHE A 107 -29.95 -10.19 2.53
CA PHE A 107 -30.58 -9.57 3.71
C PHE A 107 -31.33 -8.28 3.36
N LEU A 108 -30.77 -7.42 2.51
CA LEU A 108 -31.39 -6.13 2.15
C LEU A 108 -32.66 -6.32 1.32
N LYS A 109 -32.71 -7.39 0.52
CA LYS A 109 -33.87 -7.75 -0.32
C LYS A 109 -35.12 -8.14 0.50
N LYS A 110 -34.98 -8.45 1.79
CA LYS A 110 -36.11 -8.92 2.63
C LYS A 110 -36.97 -7.79 3.21
N PHE A 111 -36.41 -6.60 3.41
CA PHE A 111 -37.15 -5.48 4.00
C PHE A 111 -37.84 -4.67 2.90
N LYS A 112 -39.16 -4.49 2.98
CA LYS A 112 -39.99 -3.86 1.93
C LYS A 112 -39.52 -2.45 1.50
N VAL A 113 -39.00 -1.66 2.44
CA VAL A 113 -38.53 -0.29 2.18
C VAL A 113 -37.11 -0.31 1.60
N LEU A 114 -36.19 -1.03 2.26
CA LEU A 114 -34.80 -1.14 1.82
C LEU A 114 -34.68 -1.80 0.46
N SER A 115 -35.53 -2.79 0.14
CA SER A 115 -35.49 -3.49 -1.14
C SER A 115 -35.82 -2.58 -2.32
N LYS A 116 -36.74 -1.61 -2.16
CA LYS A 116 -37.05 -0.62 -3.21
C LYS A 116 -35.87 0.30 -3.50
N ILE A 117 -35.19 0.78 -2.46
CA ILE A 117 -34.01 1.66 -2.58
C ILE A 117 -32.80 0.89 -3.11
N TYR A 118 -32.64 -0.35 -2.68
CA TYR A 118 -31.51 -1.20 -3.05
C TYR A 118 -31.64 -1.81 -4.46
N TYR A 119 -32.85 -1.99 -4.98
CA TYR A 119 -33.05 -2.65 -6.28
C TYR A 119 -32.31 -1.98 -7.47
N PRO A 120 -32.29 -0.65 -7.62
CA PRO A 120 -31.47 0.02 -8.64
C PRO A 120 -29.97 -0.28 -8.49
N ILE A 121 -29.46 -0.24 -7.25
CA ILE A 121 -28.05 -0.56 -6.93
C ILE A 121 -27.74 -2.01 -7.31
N TYR A 122 -28.59 -2.95 -6.89
CA TYR A 122 -28.47 -4.35 -7.23
C TYR A 122 -28.44 -4.58 -8.74
N ARG A 123 -29.35 -3.93 -9.50
CA ARG A 123 -29.41 -4.07 -10.96
C ARG A 123 -28.14 -3.53 -11.63
N PHE A 124 -27.66 -2.36 -11.20
CA PHE A 124 -26.43 -1.75 -11.71
C PHE A 124 -25.22 -2.67 -11.53
N TYR A 125 -24.97 -3.15 -10.30
CA TYR A 125 -23.84 -4.03 -10.03
C TYR A 125 -24.00 -5.43 -10.63
N SER A 126 -25.23 -5.94 -10.74
CA SER A 126 -25.50 -7.22 -11.40
C SER A 126 -25.06 -7.22 -12.88
N ILE A 127 -25.16 -6.08 -13.57
CA ILE A 127 -24.69 -5.92 -14.94
C ILE A 127 -23.15 -5.85 -14.96
N ILE A 128 -22.55 -4.98 -14.15
CA ILE A 128 -21.09 -4.78 -14.10
C ILE A 128 -20.34 -6.08 -13.79
N THR A 129 -20.87 -6.84 -12.83
CA THR A 129 -20.25 -8.08 -12.35
C THR A 129 -20.64 -9.31 -13.17
N ILE A 130 -21.49 -9.16 -14.19
CA ILE A 130 -22.03 -10.25 -15.00
C ILE A 130 -22.67 -11.33 -14.09
N SER A 131 -23.32 -10.89 -13.00
CA SER A 131 -23.81 -11.80 -11.96
C SER A 131 -25.00 -12.66 -12.40
N ALA A 132 -25.53 -12.46 -13.62
CA ALA A 132 -26.65 -13.24 -14.14
C ALA A 132 -26.36 -14.74 -14.14
N ILE A 133 -25.12 -15.13 -14.49
CA ILE A 133 -24.72 -16.54 -14.54
C ILE A 133 -24.64 -17.13 -13.13
N SER A 134 -24.03 -16.40 -12.19
CA SER A 134 -23.84 -16.86 -10.81
C SER A 134 -25.10 -16.79 -9.96
N ASN A 135 -26.01 -15.87 -10.24
CA ASN A 135 -27.26 -15.69 -9.50
C ASN A 135 -28.14 -16.95 -9.52
N SER A 136 -28.25 -17.65 -10.66
CA SER A 136 -29.05 -18.87 -10.76
C SER A 136 -28.55 -19.98 -9.84
N ILE A 137 -27.22 -20.19 -9.82
CA ILE A 137 -26.56 -21.19 -8.98
C ILE A 137 -26.59 -20.76 -7.51
N TYR A 138 -26.45 -19.47 -7.25
CA TYR A 138 -26.54 -18.88 -5.92
C TYR A 138 -27.92 -19.09 -5.30
N TYR A 139 -29.00 -18.81 -6.04
CA TYR A 139 -30.37 -19.03 -5.56
C TYR A 139 -30.71 -20.52 -5.45
N TYR A 140 -30.19 -21.38 -6.33
CA TYR A 140 -30.29 -22.83 -6.20
C TYR A 140 -29.64 -23.35 -4.91
N LEU A 141 -28.44 -22.86 -4.58
CA LEU A 141 -27.72 -23.28 -3.38
C LEU A 141 -28.44 -22.77 -2.10
N ILE A 142 -28.98 -21.55 -2.13
CA ILE A 142 -29.76 -20.99 -1.01
C ILE A 142 -31.11 -21.70 -0.82
N SER A 143 -31.75 -22.18 -1.90
CA SER A 143 -33.03 -22.89 -1.80
C SER A 143 -32.84 -24.33 -1.33
N LYS A 144 -31.75 -24.99 -1.76
CA LYS A 144 -31.44 -26.39 -1.39
C LYS A 144 -30.89 -26.53 0.04
N PHE A 145 -30.10 -25.57 0.52
CA PHE A 145 -29.47 -25.65 1.84
C PHE A 145 -30.06 -24.66 2.85
N SER A 146 -30.14 -25.09 4.11
CA SER A 146 -30.59 -24.19 5.17
C SER A 146 -29.58 -23.05 5.35
N LYS A 147 -30.09 -21.81 5.38
CA LYS A 147 -29.27 -20.59 5.54
C LYS A 147 -28.39 -20.60 6.79
N ARG A 148 -28.77 -21.36 7.82
CA ARG A 148 -27.96 -21.58 9.03
C ARG A 148 -26.71 -22.39 8.72
N LYS A 149 -26.81 -23.47 7.94
CA LYS A 149 -25.66 -24.28 7.52
C LYS A 149 -24.69 -23.48 6.66
N ILE A 150 -25.20 -22.71 5.68
CA ILE A 150 -24.36 -21.85 4.83
C ILE A 150 -23.59 -20.82 5.68
N ARG A 151 -24.27 -20.14 6.63
CA ARG A 151 -23.61 -19.17 7.52
C ARG A 151 -22.55 -19.80 8.42
N ILE A 152 -22.77 -21.02 8.91
CA ILE A 152 -21.76 -21.75 9.70
C ILE A 152 -20.54 -22.10 8.84
N ILE A 153 -20.74 -22.54 7.60
CA ILE A 153 -19.65 -22.83 6.67
C ILE A 153 -18.84 -21.56 6.40
N TYR A 154 -19.51 -20.43 6.10
CA TYR A 154 -18.82 -19.14 5.95
C TYR A 154 -18.05 -18.73 7.20
N LEU A 155 -18.64 -18.90 8.39
CA LEU A 155 -17.96 -18.60 9.65
C LEU A 155 -16.68 -19.44 9.81
N ILE A 156 -16.74 -20.75 9.57
CA ILE A 156 -15.59 -21.66 9.68
C ILE A 156 -14.49 -21.27 8.69
N VAL A 157 -14.85 -21.04 7.43
CA VAL A 157 -13.90 -20.63 6.38
C VAL A 157 -13.25 -19.30 6.74
N SER A 158 -14.03 -18.32 7.22
CA SER A 158 -13.49 -17.04 7.67
C SER A 158 -12.55 -17.17 8.87
N ILE A 159 -12.86 -18.02 9.85
CA ILE A 159 -11.97 -18.27 10.99
C ILE A 159 -10.66 -18.91 10.53
N ILE A 160 -10.70 -19.89 9.63
CA ILE A 160 -9.49 -20.51 9.07
C ILE A 160 -8.65 -19.46 8.33
N PHE A 161 -9.28 -18.60 7.53
CA PHE A 161 -8.57 -17.55 6.81
C PHE A 161 -7.94 -16.52 7.75
N LEU A 162 -8.67 -16.07 8.78
CA LEU A 162 -8.16 -15.17 9.81
C LEU A 162 -7.00 -15.79 10.59
N PHE A 163 -7.11 -17.08 10.92
CA PHE A 163 -6.06 -17.80 11.63
C PHE A 163 -4.77 -17.87 10.81
N ASN A 164 -4.88 -18.16 9.50
CA ASN A 164 -3.73 -18.12 8.59
C ASN A 164 -3.14 -16.72 8.44
N TRP A 165 -3.97 -15.67 8.48
CA TRP A 165 -3.49 -14.28 8.42
C TRP A 165 -2.71 -13.85 9.66
N ILE A 166 -3.12 -14.33 10.84
CA ILE A 166 -2.54 -13.91 12.13
C ILE A 166 -1.25 -14.68 12.43
N ILE A 167 -1.18 -15.96 12.04
CA ILE A 167 -0.03 -16.81 12.35
C ILE A 167 1.05 -16.62 11.30
N ASN A 168 2.11 -15.93 11.72
CA ASN A 168 3.38 -15.96 11.02
C ASN A 168 4.20 -17.13 11.57
N TYR A 169 4.59 -18.04 10.70
CA TYR A 169 5.54 -19.09 11.04
C TYR A 169 6.95 -18.54 10.83
N ASP A 170 7.61 -18.17 11.93
CA ASP A 170 9.00 -17.75 11.94
C ASP A 170 9.84 -18.71 12.81
N GLN A 171 10.91 -19.24 12.23
CA GLN A 171 11.85 -20.15 12.92
C GLN A 171 13.15 -19.44 13.31
N PHE A 172 13.32 -18.17 12.96
CA PHE A 172 14.55 -17.42 13.16
C PHE A 172 14.65 -16.84 14.57
N GLN A 173 14.54 -17.69 15.59
CA GLN A 173 14.54 -17.30 17.02
C GLN A 173 15.76 -16.50 17.49
N TYR A 174 16.90 -16.61 16.79
CA TYR A 174 18.15 -15.88 17.10
C TYR A 174 18.46 -14.79 16.06
N PHE A 175 17.57 -14.55 15.11
CA PHE A 175 17.68 -13.47 14.16
C PHE A 175 16.76 -12.35 14.62
N THR A 176 17.32 -11.16 14.85
CA THR A 176 16.49 -10.02 15.23
C THR A 176 15.63 -9.58 14.06
N GLU A 177 14.40 -9.18 14.36
CA GLU A 177 13.66 -8.32 13.46
C GLU A 177 14.42 -6.99 13.30
N ARG A 178 14.28 -6.35 12.14
CA ARG A 178 15.10 -5.20 11.69
C ARG A 178 15.39 -4.20 12.81
N ASP A 179 16.64 -4.17 13.25
CA ASP A 179 17.19 -3.14 14.13
C ASP A 179 18.19 -2.31 13.32
N ASP A 180 17.86 -1.03 13.10
CA ASP A 180 18.65 -0.11 12.28
C ASP A 180 20.09 0.09 12.83
N HIS A 181 20.37 -0.18 14.11
CA HIS A 181 21.68 0.05 14.72
C HIS A 181 22.66 -1.10 14.54
N VAL A 182 22.17 -2.33 14.43
CA VAL A 182 23.00 -3.56 14.36
C VAL A 182 22.81 -4.35 13.07
N SER A 183 21.96 -3.86 12.16
CA SER A 183 21.68 -4.52 10.89
C SER A 183 22.43 -3.87 9.73
N PHE A 184 23.00 -4.69 8.85
CA PHE A 184 23.56 -4.25 7.59
C PHE A 184 22.47 -4.11 6.53
N HIS A 185 22.22 -2.88 6.07
CA HIS A 185 21.14 -2.59 5.14
C HIS A 185 21.65 -2.18 3.75
N ASN A 186 21.49 -3.07 2.77
CA ASN A 186 21.90 -2.84 1.37
C ASN A 186 21.35 -1.53 0.79
N HIS A 187 20.17 -1.10 1.24
CA HIS A 187 19.50 0.10 0.73
C HIS A 187 20.21 1.41 1.09
N TYR A 188 21.29 1.40 1.87
CA TYR A 188 22.15 2.58 2.11
C TYR A 188 23.29 2.71 1.11
N TYR A 189 23.66 1.65 0.38
CA TYR A 189 24.84 1.65 -0.48
C TYR A 189 24.46 1.61 -1.95
N GLU A 190 24.90 2.60 -2.73
CA GLU A 190 24.58 2.67 -4.16
C GLU A 190 25.09 1.44 -4.91
N SER A 191 26.30 0.97 -4.59
CA SER A 191 26.87 -0.26 -5.18
C SER A 191 26.07 -1.55 -4.95
N LEU A 192 25.27 -1.65 -3.89
CA LEU A 192 24.48 -2.84 -3.56
C LEU A 192 22.99 -2.69 -3.87
N ARG A 193 22.54 -1.46 -4.20
CA ARG A 193 21.14 -1.14 -4.44
C ARG A 193 20.74 -1.57 -5.87
N PRO A 194 19.61 -2.27 -6.05
CA PRO A 194 19.07 -2.51 -7.39
C PRO A 194 18.84 -1.21 -8.15
N LYS A 195 19.01 -1.23 -9.48
CA LYS A 195 18.96 -0.01 -10.32
C LYS A 195 17.66 0.78 -10.15
N ASP A 196 16.54 0.09 -10.01
CA ASP A 196 15.21 0.69 -9.93
C ASP A 196 14.70 0.89 -8.48
N ASP A 197 15.50 0.51 -7.47
CA ASP A 197 15.07 0.62 -6.08
C ASP A 197 15.17 2.05 -5.56
N TYR A 198 14.16 2.51 -4.82
CA TYR A 198 14.00 3.90 -4.40
C TYR A 198 14.88 4.22 -3.18
N ILE A 199 15.61 5.35 -3.20
CA ILE A 199 16.38 5.80 -2.03
C ILE A 199 15.41 6.31 -0.96
N ARG A 200 15.24 5.59 0.15
CA ARG A 200 14.25 5.99 1.18
C ARG A 200 14.71 7.16 2.04
N LYS A 201 15.97 7.16 2.48
CA LYS A 201 16.50 8.15 3.43
C LYS A 201 17.82 8.74 2.94
N VAL A 202 18.85 7.90 2.94
CA VAL A 202 20.24 8.27 2.69
C VAL A 202 20.87 7.26 1.74
N SER A 203 21.87 7.70 0.98
CA SER A 203 22.75 6.83 0.22
C SER A 203 24.21 7.25 0.38
N ILE A 204 25.09 6.27 0.47
CA ILE A 204 26.53 6.43 0.26
C ILE A 204 26.99 5.62 -0.95
N GLN A 205 28.17 5.91 -1.49
CA GLN A 205 28.64 5.30 -2.73
C GLN A 205 28.82 3.77 -2.62
N SER A 206 29.39 3.30 -1.51
CA SER A 206 29.61 1.87 -1.25
C SER A 206 29.84 1.60 0.23
N HIS A 207 29.76 0.33 0.62
CA HIS A 207 30.12 -0.14 1.95
C HIS A 207 31.64 -0.12 2.16
N VAL A 208 32.44 -0.16 1.08
CA VAL A 208 33.89 0.04 1.13
C VAL A 208 34.24 1.39 0.52
N VAL A 209 35.02 2.19 1.24
CA VAL A 209 35.46 3.53 0.85
C VAL A 209 36.98 3.50 0.75
N ASP A 210 37.51 3.69 -0.45
CA ASP A 210 38.94 3.73 -0.74
C ASP A 210 39.42 5.12 -1.18
N GLY A 211 38.50 6.05 -1.44
CA GLY A 211 38.79 7.41 -1.86
C GLY A 211 39.06 8.39 -0.71
N PRO A 212 39.53 9.61 -1.02
CA PRO A 212 39.77 10.66 -0.03
C PRO A 212 38.48 11.25 0.57
N TYR A 213 37.31 10.88 0.03
CA TYR A 213 36.01 11.36 0.47
C TYR A 213 34.96 10.25 0.49
N LEU A 214 34.00 10.38 1.40
CA LEU A 214 32.74 9.63 1.41
C LEU A 214 31.65 10.51 0.81
N GLU A 215 31.00 10.04 -0.26
CA GLU A 215 29.86 10.73 -0.84
C GLU A 215 28.61 10.42 -0.03
N LEU A 216 27.96 11.47 0.47
CA LEU A 216 26.74 11.38 1.25
C LEU A 216 25.60 12.04 0.47
N PHE A 217 24.62 11.25 0.07
CA PHE A 217 23.37 11.74 -0.50
C PHE A 217 22.22 11.63 0.52
N LEU A 218 21.63 12.76 0.87
CA LEU A 218 20.47 12.88 1.75
C LEU A 218 19.24 13.16 0.88
N ARG A 219 18.28 12.23 0.80
CA ARG A 219 17.06 12.46 0.02
C ARG A 219 16.21 13.54 0.69
N TYR A 220 15.70 14.47 -0.11
CA TYR A 220 14.65 15.39 0.34
C TYR A 220 13.34 14.64 0.61
N ASP A 221 12.83 14.76 1.84
CA ASP A 221 11.54 14.21 2.25
C ASP A 221 10.55 15.34 2.55
N PRO A 222 9.43 15.44 1.80
CA PRO A 222 8.38 16.42 2.10
C PRO A 222 7.85 16.35 3.54
N ALA A 223 7.92 15.17 4.19
CA ALA A 223 7.52 15.03 5.59
C ALA A 223 8.35 15.89 6.56
N ASP A 224 9.56 16.31 6.16
CA ASP A 224 10.44 17.17 6.97
C ASP A 224 10.18 18.66 6.80
N ASN A 225 9.27 19.09 5.91
CA ASN A 225 8.97 20.51 5.66
C ASN A 225 8.60 21.28 6.93
N THR A 226 7.93 20.62 7.87
CA THR A 226 7.56 21.21 9.17
C THR A 226 8.77 21.43 10.09
N LYS A 227 9.75 20.51 10.06
CA LYS A 227 11.02 20.58 10.80
C LYS A 227 11.96 21.62 10.20
N ILE A 228 12.04 21.69 8.88
CA ILE A 228 12.82 22.72 8.17
C ILE A 228 12.27 24.10 8.51
N ARG A 229 10.94 24.28 8.50
CA ARG A 229 10.31 25.56 8.84
C ARG A 229 10.51 25.97 10.30
N SER A 230 10.61 25.01 11.24
CA SER A 230 10.86 25.36 12.65
C SER A 230 12.30 25.83 12.89
N ASN A 231 13.27 25.31 12.13
CA ASN A 231 14.66 25.78 12.19
C ASN A 231 14.90 27.05 11.37
N CYS A 232 14.06 27.31 10.36
CA CYS A 232 14.13 28.49 9.51
C CYS A 232 12.80 29.25 9.47
N PRO A 233 12.44 29.97 10.54
CA PRO A 233 11.21 30.76 10.58
C PRO A 233 11.24 31.96 9.62
N ASP A 234 12.43 32.51 9.34
CA ASP A 234 12.61 33.72 8.55
C ASP A 234 12.60 33.46 7.04
N TYR A 235 12.68 32.19 6.62
CA TYR A 235 12.66 31.81 5.21
C TYR A 235 11.27 31.34 4.76
N VAL A 236 10.74 31.97 3.72
CA VAL A 236 9.48 31.54 3.08
C VAL A 236 9.80 31.03 1.67
N PRO A 237 9.64 29.72 1.41
CA PRO A 237 9.90 29.17 0.08
C PRO A 237 8.93 29.76 -0.95
N PHE A 238 9.42 29.94 -2.19
CA PHE A 238 8.57 30.45 -3.27
C PHE A 238 7.53 29.40 -3.71
N LYS A 239 7.85 28.12 -3.46
CA LYS A 239 6.97 26.98 -3.68
C LYS A 239 6.10 26.72 -2.45
N ASN A 240 4.83 26.44 -2.70
CA ASN A 240 3.91 25.94 -1.69
C ASN A 240 4.11 24.43 -1.49
N ASP A 241 3.71 23.93 -0.33
CA ASP A 241 3.59 22.49 -0.12
C ASP A 241 2.46 21.93 -1.02
N GLY A 242 2.74 20.85 -1.75
CA GLY A 242 1.84 20.30 -2.77
C GLY A 242 1.98 20.95 -4.16
N ILE A 243 0.88 21.54 -4.66
CA ILE A 243 0.78 21.93 -6.07
C ILE A 243 1.47 23.27 -6.33
N ASN A 244 2.44 23.26 -7.24
CA ASN A 244 3.16 24.44 -7.71
C ASN A 244 2.94 24.64 -9.21
N ALA A 245 2.08 25.59 -9.58
CA ALA A 245 1.85 25.94 -10.97
C ALA A 245 2.87 26.97 -11.45
N ARG A 246 3.48 26.72 -12.61
CA ARG A 246 4.40 27.66 -13.28
C ARG A 246 3.72 28.95 -13.75
N PHE A 247 2.40 29.01 -13.73
CA PHE A 247 1.63 30.19 -14.12
C PHE A 247 0.71 30.62 -12.97
N LYS A 248 0.78 31.89 -12.58
CA LYS A 248 -0.14 32.55 -11.65
C LYS A 248 -1.17 33.34 -12.48
N PHE A 249 -2.43 32.98 -12.32
CA PHE A 249 -3.55 33.66 -12.95
C PHE A 249 -4.15 34.64 -11.95
N LYS A 250 -4.09 35.95 -12.25
CA LYS A 250 -4.76 36.98 -11.47
C LYS A 250 -5.86 37.60 -12.34
N ALA A 251 -7.11 37.46 -11.91
CA ALA A 251 -8.23 38.17 -12.50
C ALA A 251 -8.50 39.43 -11.65
N ARG A 252 -8.36 40.61 -12.24
CA ARG A 252 -8.75 41.89 -11.62
C ARG A 252 -9.52 42.71 -12.64
N ASP A 253 -10.70 43.18 -12.25
CA ASP A 253 -11.58 44.05 -13.04
C ASP A 253 -11.83 43.56 -14.48
N GLY A 254 -12.15 42.27 -14.64
CA GLY A 254 -12.51 41.68 -15.93
C GLY A 254 -11.33 41.32 -16.85
N ASN A 255 -10.10 41.67 -16.49
CA ASN A 255 -8.90 41.28 -17.23
C ASN A 255 -8.19 40.08 -16.57
N LEU A 256 -7.91 39.06 -17.37
CA LEU A 256 -7.12 37.89 -16.97
C LEU A 256 -5.64 38.16 -17.22
N GLN A 257 -4.87 38.36 -16.16
CA GLN A 257 -3.41 38.45 -16.24
C GLN A 257 -2.79 37.08 -15.99
N ILE A 258 -2.07 36.58 -16.99
CA ILE A 258 -1.26 35.37 -16.90
C ILE A 258 0.17 35.82 -16.66
N SER A 259 0.71 35.47 -15.50
CA SER A 259 2.12 35.70 -15.18
C SER A 259 2.81 34.36 -15.02
N ALA A 260 3.98 34.19 -15.64
CA ALA A 260 4.86 33.10 -15.28
C ALA A 260 5.33 33.35 -13.84
N GLN A 261 5.26 32.32 -12.99
CA GLN A 261 5.92 32.36 -11.70
C GLN A 261 7.41 32.18 -11.94
N ASP A 262 8.15 33.23 -11.66
CA ASP A 262 9.59 33.19 -11.63
C ASP A 262 10.06 32.60 -10.29
N PHE A 263 10.75 31.47 -10.37
CA PHE A 263 11.40 30.82 -9.23
C PHE A 263 12.92 31.07 -9.23
N GLU A 264 13.46 31.83 -10.18
CA GLU A 264 14.90 32.08 -10.30
C GLU A 264 15.42 33.05 -9.23
N GLY A 265 14.57 33.95 -8.75
CA GLY A 265 14.87 34.89 -7.66
C GLY A 265 14.81 34.30 -6.24
N GLU A 266 14.63 32.98 -6.11
CA GLU A 266 14.67 32.30 -4.81
C GLU A 266 16.08 32.37 -4.21
N ASP A 267 16.19 32.71 -2.92
CA ASP A 267 17.48 32.71 -2.22
C ASP A 267 17.94 31.27 -1.97
N LYS A 268 18.66 30.74 -2.96
CA LYS A 268 19.15 29.36 -2.98
C LYS A 268 20.15 29.08 -1.86
N GLU A 269 20.92 30.08 -1.43
CA GLU A 269 21.91 29.92 -0.36
C GLU A 269 21.19 29.78 0.99
N MET A 270 20.22 30.65 1.26
CA MET A 270 19.39 30.55 2.46
C MET A 270 18.57 29.25 2.46
N LEU A 271 17.97 28.87 1.33
CA LEU A 271 17.23 27.61 1.20
C LEU A 271 18.12 26.39 1.49
N LEU A 272 19.33 26.36 0.95
CA LEU A 272 20.31 25.30 1.16
C LEU A 272 20.71 25.22 2.64
N SER A 273 20.99 26.38 3.25
CA SER A 273 21.27 26.49 4.69
C SER A 273 20.12 25.91 5.51
N CYS A 274 18.89 26.28 5.20
CA CYS A 274 17.70 25.78 5.88
C CYS A 274 17.50 24.28 5.72
N LEU A 275 17.64 23.74 4.51
CA LEU A 275 17.51 22.30 4.29
C LEU A 275 18.64 21.51 4.96
N SER A 276 19.86 22.04 4.99
CA SER A 276 20.98 21.37 5.66
C SER A 276 20.90 21.45 7.19
N SER A 277 20.26 22.48 7.75
CA SER A 277 20.18 22.74 9.19
C SER A 277 19.51 21.64 10.00
N ILE A 278 18.68 20.82 9.34
CA ILE A 278 17.99 19.71 10.01
C ILE A 278 18.87 18.47 10.14
N TYR A 279 20.08 18.41 9.59
CA TYR A 279 20.93 17.22 9.62
C TYR A 279 22.16 17.41 10.50
N GLU A 280 22.33 16.52 11.48
CA GLU A 280 23.55 16.36 12.27
C GLU A 280 24.23 15.07 11.80
N VAL A 281 25.46 15.17 11.30
CA VAL A 281 26.20 14.05 10.71
C VAL A 281 27.44 13.77 11.56
N THR A 282 27.59 12.53 12.02
CA THR A 282 28.73 12.09 12.81
C THR A 282 29.38 10.86 12.18
N VAL A 283 30.70 10.75 12.32
CA VAL A 283 31.45 9.54 11.96
C VAL A 283 32.23 9.09 13.18
N ASN A 284 32.00 7.86 13.64
CA ASN A 284 32.58 7.32 14.88
C ASN A 284 32.42 8.28 16.07
N ASP A 285 31.19 8.76 16.28
CA ASP A 285 30.82 9.74 17.32
C ASP A 285 31.46 11.13 17.20
N SER A 286 32.30 11.35 16.17
CA SER A 286 32.89 12.65 15.89
C SER A 286 31.99 13.45 14.96
N LEU A 287 31.57 14.65 15.40
CA LEU A 287 30.74 15.54 14.61
C LEU A 287 31.49 16.04 13.37
N CYS A 288 30.91 15.83 12.20
CA CYS A 288 31.43 16.37 10.95
C CYS A 288 31.06 17.87 10.86
N GLN A 289 32.04 18.73 11.10
CA GLN A 289 31.86 20.18 11.02
C GLN A 289 32.08 20.70 9.60
N HIS A 290 31.44 21.83 9.27
CA HIS A 290 31.61 22.54 8.00
C HIS A 290 31.36 21.68 6.75
N ILE A 291 30.35 20.82 6.79
CA ILE A 291 29.95 20.03 5.62
C ILE A 291 29.39 20.97 4.55
N GLN A 292 29.97 20.92 3.36
CA GLN A 292 29.45 21.64 2.20
C GLN A 292 28.42 20.77 1.48
N TYR A 293 27.16 21.23 1.49
CA TYR A 293 26.06 20.60 0.80
C TYR A 293 25.80 21.26 -0.55
N PHE A 294 25.24 20.49 -1.49
CA PHE A 294 24.72 21.01 -2.75
C PHE A 294 23.36 20.39 -3.04
N PHE A 295 22.46 21.16 -3.67
CA PHE A 295 21.26 20.57 -4.25
C PHE A 295 21.66 19.56 -5.32
N TYR A 296 21.08 18.38 -5.24
CA TYR A 296 21.39 17.28 -6.13
C TYR A 296 20.13 16.54 -6.53
N GLU A 297 20.07 16.15 -7.79
CA GLU A 297 19.04 15.25 -8.29
C GLU A 297 19.72 13.96 -8.72
N HIS A 298 19.34 12.84 -8.08
CA HIS A 298 19.99 11.56 -8.35
C HIS A 298 19.84 11.18 -9.83
N PRO A 299 20.94 10.97 -10.58
CA PRO A 299 20.92 10.93 -12.05
C PRO A 299 20.06 9.79 -12.60
N ALA A 300 20.16 8.61 -11.97
CA ALA A 300 19.41 7.42 -12.36
C ALA A 300 17.94 7.42 -11.88
N ARG A 301 17.64 8.08 -10.74
CA ARG A 301 16.36 7.91 -10.02
C ARG A 301 15.49 9.16 -10.00
N LYS A 302 16.04 10.31 -10.44
CA LYS A 302 15.38 11.61 -10.48
C LYS A 302 14.82 12.04 -9.10
N GLN A 303 15.52 11.64 -8.04
CA GLN A 303 15.14 11.95 -6.66
C GLN A 303 15.91 13.20 -6.19
N PRO A 304 15.21 14.27 -5.76
CA PRO A 304 15.87 15.46 -5.24
C PRO A 304 16.41 15.23 -3.83
N GLY A 305 17.48 15.94 -3.49
CA GLY A 305 18.10 15.88 -2.18
C GLY A 305 19.31 16.80 -2.07
N LEU A 306 20.13 16.53 -1.05
CA LEU A 306 21.42 17.15 -0.84
C LEU A 306 22.54 16.13 -1.08
N ILE A 307 23.62 16.57 -1.71
CA ILE A 307 24.86 15.80 -1.79
C ILE A 307 25.97 16.53 -1.02
N ALA A 308 26.82 15.76 -0.35
CA ALA A 308 28.00 16.26 0.35
C ALA A 308 29.16 15.27 0.20
N GLN A 309 30.39 15.79 0.30
CA GLN A 309 31.61 14.98 0.29
C GLN A 309 32.28 15.09 1.67
N LEU A 310 32.28 14.01 2.44
CA LEU A 310 32.88 13.97 3.77
C LEU A 310 34.35 13.57 3.65
N SER A 311 35.25 14.40 4.17
CA SER A 311 36.69 14.14 4.17
C SER A 311 37.05 12.87 4.95
N ALA A 312 37.75 11.94 4.30
CA ALA A 312 38.21 10.69 4.92
C ALA A 312 39.42 10.86 5.86
N LYS A 313 39.93 12.08 6.05
CA LYS A 313 41.13 12.36 6.87
C LYS A 313 41.04 11.80 8.30
N ASN A 314 39.85 11.76 8.88
CA ASN A 314 39.61 11.33 10.25
C ASN A 314 38.97 9.93 10.34
N PHE A 315 38.83 9.23 9.22
CA PHE A 315 38.29 7.87 9.22
C PHE A 315 39.34 6.90 9.75
N LYS A 316 38.89 5.94 10.54
CA LYS A 316 39.72 4.85 11.04
C LYS A 316 39.91 3.85 9.91
N GLU A 317 41.11 3.29 9.74
CA GLU A 317 41.28 2.17 8.81
C GLU A 317 40.44 0.98 9.30
N GLY A 318 39.70 0.34 8.39
CA GLY A 318 38.71 -0.68 8.74
C GLY A 318 37.33 -0.08 9.02
N GLU A 319 36.63 -0.59 10.03
CA GLU A 319 35.23 -0.27 10.30
C GLU A 319 35.03 1.16 10.83
N ASN A 320 34.04 1.84 10.27
CA ASN A 320 33.56 3.14 10.69
C ASN A 320 32.02 3.12 10.72
N MET A 321 31.44 3.98 11.55
CA MET A 321 30.00 4.16 11.65
C MET A 321 29.63 5.60 11.27
N LEU A 322 28.83 5.75 10.22
CA LEU A 322 28.17 7.02 9.88
C LEU A 322 26.81 7.05 10.56
N SER A 323 26.59 8.04 11.43
CA SER A 323 25.29 8.30 12.05
C SER A 323 24.76 9.65 11.61
N ILE A 324 23.48 9.68 11.27
CA ILE A 324 22.79 10.90 10.85
C ILE A 324 21.57 11.04 11.74
N LYS A 325 21.41 12.23 12.30
CA LYS A 325 20.26 12.61 13.11
C LYS A 325 19.56 13.80 12.48
N LYS A 326 18.24 13.85 12.68
CA LYS A 326 17.43 15.02 12.38
C LYS A 326 17.34 15.90 13.62
N VAL A 327 17.70 17.16 13.48
CA VAL A 327 17.69 18.14 14.58
C VAL A 327 16.68 19.22 14.27
N PHE A 328 15.71 19.43 15.16
CA PHE A 328 14.72 20.47 14.97
C PHE A 328 14.18 21.01 16.29
N THR A 329 13.69 22.25 16.27
CA THR A 329 13.01 22.86 17.41
C THR A 329 11.56 22.38 17.47
N SER A 330 11.15 21.80 18.61
CA SER A 330 9.78 21.38 18.87
C SER A 330 8.86 22.60 18.99
N LYS A 331 7.67 22.52 18.39
CA LYS A 331 6.66 23.60 18.48
C LYS A 331 5.95 23.66 19.82
N GLU A 332 5.92 22.57 20.57
CA GLU A 332 5.18 22.49 21.84
C GLU A 332 5.97 23.16 22.96
N ASP A 333 7.25 22.81 23.09
CA ASP A 333 8.08 23.23 24.24
C ASP A 333 9.29 24.09 23.85
N SER A 334 9.46 24.44 22.56
CA SER A 334 10.63 25.18 22.04
C SER A 334 11.99 24.53 22.34
N THR A 335 12.00 23.22 22.61
CA THR A 335 13.20 22.44 22.90
C THR A 335 13.82 21.88 21.62
N THR A 336 15.15 21.73 21.60
CA THR A 336 15.86 21.06 20.49
C THR A 336 15.68 19.54 20.62
N VAL A 337 15.04 18.94 19.62
CA VAL A 337 14.85 17.48 19.51
C VAL A 337 15.90 16.92 18.54
N ARG A 338 16.48 15.77 18.90
CA ARG A 338 17.34 14.98 18.03
C ARG A 338 16.68 13.63 17.77
N GLU A 339 16.36 13.36 16.52
CA GLU A 339 15.72 12.13 16.07
C GLU A 339 16.70 11.32 15.23
N ASP A 340 16.81 10.04 15.50
CA ASP A 340 17.67 9.15 14.74
C ASP A 340 17.17 8.97 13.30
N TYR A 341 18.05 9.16 12.32
CA TYR A 341 17.68 9.12 10.91
C TYR A 341 18.27 7.92 10.18
N ALA A 342 19.59 7.73 10.27
CA ALA A 342 20.29 6.60 9.66
C ALA A 342 21.56 6.22 10.44
N TYR A 343 21.84 4.91 10.46
CA TYR A 343 23.06 4.32 10.98
C TYR A 343 23.64 3.43 9.86
N ILE A 344 24.86 3.76 9.41
CA ILE A 344 25.43 3.17 8.20
C ILE A 344 26.88 2.74 8.52
N PRO A 345 27.13 1.44 8.73
CA PRO A 345 28.49 0.94 8.84
C PRO A 345 29.21 1.00 7.48
N PHE A 346 30.47 1.38 7.45
CA PHE A 346 31.29 1.37 6.23
C PHE A 346 32.76 1.09 6.56
N TRP A 347 33.50 0.57 5.60
CA TRP A 347 34.90 0.20 5.76
C TRP A 347 35.80 1.13 4.96
N PHE A 348 36.72 1.81 5.64
CA PHE A 348 37.67 2.70 5.01
C PHE A 348 39.01 1.99 4.76
N VAL A 349 39.49 2.05 3.52
CA VAL A 349 40.77 1.48 3.10
C VAL A 349 41.67 2.62 2.65
N LYS A 350 42.76 2.85 3.38
CA LYS A 350 43.72 3.90 3.04
C LYS A 350 44.53 3.48 1.81
N GLN A 351 44.43 4.23 0.73
CA GLN A 351 45.32 4.03 -0.43
C GLN A 351 46.77 4.36 -0.02
N LYS A 352 47.69 3.45 -0.37
CA LYS A 352 49.13 3.56 -0.08
C LYS A 352 49.83 4.58 -0.96
#